data_AF-A0A510DUH6-F1
#
_entry.id   AF-A0A510DUH6-F1
#
_cell.length_a   1.000
_cell.length_b   1.000
_cell.length_c   1.000
_cell.angle_alpha   90.00
_cell.angle_beta   90.00
_cell.angle_gamma   90.00
#
_symmetry.space_group_name_H-M   'P 1'
#
loop_
_entity.id
_entity.type
_entity.pdbx_description
1 polymer ?
#
loop_
_entity_poly.entity_id
_entity_poly.type
_entity_poly.pdbx_seq_one_letter_code
_entity_poly.pdbx_strand_id
1 'polypeptide(L)'
;MPQSLKPKSIKLLYYKEKKDDKRIFRQVVTLIEYEGQPSKIIQWSQLIEGDPFGEHEITYRINYGSESVLRSFKVKYLGREGDKHRVLIKEGVSGCGTKTKKIENKEVLIPDKLYQPYPLQQKSEEGKDPNPIECEICQVLVPILCNLLATKVASAIACDEVCEVDVCIIFIEDPIIYAICSVSCDIICNEVLQIILRIGIQTACTVGGEYVCEKGGFCC
;
A
#
# COMPACT_ATOMS: atom_id res chain seq x y z
N MET A 1 8.01 -5.79 -25.97
CA MET A 1 7.41 -4.80 -25.06
C MET A 1 6.89 -5.57 -23.87
N PRO A 2 7.27 -5.26 -22.61
CA PRO A 2 6.54 -5.80 -21.47
C PRO A 2 5.12 -5.25 -21.57
N GLN A 3 4.12 -6.13 -21.58
CA GLN A 3 2.73 -5.71 -21.45
C GLN A 3 2.59 -4.97 -20.11
N SER A 4 1.94 -3.81 -20.12
CA SER A 4 1.66 -3.09 -18.89
C SER A 4 0.85 -4.00 -17.97
N LEU A 5 1.29 -4.09 -16.72
CA LEU A 5 0.68 -4.88 -15.66
C LEU A 5 -0.26 -4.01 -14.83
N LYS A 6 -0.69 -2.88 -15.38
CA LYS A 6 -1.51 -1.90 -14.71
C LYS A 6 -2.88 -2.49 -14.37
N PRO A 7 -3.33 -2.35 -13.11
CA PRO A 7 -4.72 -2.60 -12.79
C PRO A 7 -5.63 -1.70 -13.64
N LYS A 8 -6.58 -2.33 -14.33
CA LYS A 8 -7.67 -1.67 -15.05
C LYS A 8 -8.76 -1.20 -14.11
N SER A 9 -9.11 -2.03 -13.12
CA SER A 9 -10.11 -1.69 -12.11
C SER A 9 -9.91 -2.50 -10.84
N ILE A 10 -10.31 -1.90 -9.72
CA ILE A 10 -10.36 -2.55 -8.42
C ILE A 10 -11.81 -2.52 -7.94
N LYS A 11 -12.39 -3.70 -7.72
CA LYS A 11 -13.79 -3.87 -7.32
C LYS A 11 -13.87 -4.57 -5.97
N LEU A 12 -14.59 -3.97 -5.04
CA LEU A 12 -14.94 -4.60 -3.77
C LEU A 12 -16.11 -5.57 -3.99
N LEU A 13 -15.85 -6.87 -3.90
CA LEU A 13 -16.88 -7.91 -4.08
C LEU A 13 -17.62 -8.21 -2.78
N TYR A 14 -16.94 -8.07 -1.64
CA TYR A 14 -17.51 -8.35 -0.34
C TYR A 14 -16.83 -7.50 0.73
N TYR A 15 -17.62 -7.02 1.70
CA TYR A 15 -17.10 -6.37 2.89
C TYR A 15 -17.99 -6.71 4.08
N LYS A 16 -17.35 -7.03 5.20
CA LYS A 16 -18.00 -7.19 6.49
C LYS A 16 -17.12 -6.63 7.58
N GLU A 17 -17.71 -5.80 8.42
CA GLU A 17 -17.09 -5.29 9.64
C GLU A 17 -17.85 -5.80 10.85
N LYS A 18 -17.11 -6.15 11.90
CA LYS A 18 -17.62 -6.44 13.23
C LYS A 18 -16.82 -5.59 14.22
N LYS A 19 -17.52 -4.88 15.09
CA LYS A 19 -16.92 -4.14 16.20
C LYS A 19 -17.39 -4.74 17.51
N ASP A 20 -16.46 -4.88 18.43
CA ASP A 20 -16.66 -5.15 19.84
C ASP A 20 -15.82 -4.14 20.63
N ASP A 21 -16.02 -3.98 21.94
CA ASP A 21 -15.53 -2.83 22.73
C ASP A 21 -14.01 -2.56 22.60
N LYS A 22 -13.21 -3.57 22.27
CA LYS A 22 -11.74 -3.46 22.11
C LYS A 22 -11.23 -4.00 20.78
N ARG A 23 -12.12 -4.39 19.86
CA ARG A 23 -11.76 -5.16 18.68
C ARG A 23 -12.53 -4.71 17.45
N ILE A 24 -11.81 -4.48 16.36
CA ILE A 24 -12.40 -4.26 15.03
C ILE A 24 -11.94 -5.40 14.14
N PHE A 25 -12.88 -6.17 13.60
CA PHE A 25 -12.61 -7.22 12.64
C PHE A 25 -13.25 -6.90 11.30
N ARG A 26 -12.45 -6.90 10.23
CA ARG A 26 -12.88 -6.66 8.86
C ARG A 26 -12.56 -7.89 8.01
N GLN A 27 -13.48 -8.27 7.15
CA GLN A 27 -13.29 -9.32 6.16
C GLN A 27 -13.75 -8.81 4.79
N VAL A 28 -12.87 -8.96 3.80
CA VAL A 28 -13.03 -8.31 2.50
C VAL A 28 -12.62 -9.25 1.37
N VAL A 29 -13.33 -9.14 0.25
CA VAL A 29 -12.95 -9.75 -1.02
C VAL A 29 -12.86 -8.66 -2.07
N THR A 30 -11.72 -8.61 -2.77
CA THR A 30 -11.42 -7.61 -3.78
C THR A 30 -11.07 -8.32 -5.09
N LEU A 31 -11.61 -7.83 -6.20
CA LEU A 31 -11.24 -8.23 -7.55
C LEU A 31 -10.38 -7.13 -8.15
N ILE A 32 -9.16 -7.48 -8.57
CA ILE A 32 -8.30 -6.62 -9.36
C ILE A 32 -8.33 -7.13 -10.80
N GLU A 33 -8.83 -6.31 -11.71
CA GLU A 33 -8.76 -6.57 -13.15
C GLU A 33 -7.49 -5.90 -13.68
N TYR A 34 -6.70 -6.61 -14.49
CA TYR A 34 -5.48 -6.10 -15.09
C TYR A 34 -5.67 -5.93 -16.60
N GLU A 35 -4.96 -4.99 -17.21
CA GLU A 35 -4.92 -4.91 -18.67
C GLU A 35 -4.11 -6.07 -19.25
N GLY A 36 -4.70 -6.83 -20.19
CA GLY A 36 -4.01 -7.92 -20.89
C GLY A 36 -3.64 -9.14 -20.04
N GLN A 37 -4.10 -9.21 -18.78
CA GLN A 37 -3.84 -10.33 -17.87
C GLN A 37 -5.09 -10.86 -17.16
N PRO A 38 -5.06 -12.09 -16.62
CA PRO A 38 -6.14 -12.60 -15.80
C PRO A 38 -6.37 -11.75 -14.56
N SER A 39 -7.64 -11.48 -14.25
CA SER A 39 -8.02 -10.81 -13.00
C SER A 39 -7.61 -11.64 -11.78
N LYS A 40 -7.27 -10.97 -10.68
CA LYS A 40 -6.95 -11.61 -9.40
C LYS A 40 -8.04 -11.33 -8.37
N ILE A 41 -8.46 -12.38 -7.65
CA ILE A 41 -9.27 -12.26 -6.45
C ILE A 41 -8.34 -12.29 -5.24
N ILE A 42 -8.47 -11.29 -4.38
CA ILE A 42 -7.77 -11.19 -3.11
C ILE A 42 -8.81 -11.31 -2.00
N GLN A 43 -8.58 -12.23 -1.07
CA GLN A 43 -9.38 -12.36 0.14
C GLN A 43 -8.54 -11.94 1.31
N TRP A 44 -8.95 -10.92 2.04
CA TRP A 44 -8.19 -10.45 3.18
C TRP A 44 -9.06 -10.15 4.40
N SER A 45 -8.43 -10.23 5.56
CA SER A 45 -9.04 -9.85 6.82
C SER A 45 -8.08 -9.01 7.64
N GLN A 46 -8.63 -8.04 8.37
CA GLN A 46 -7.91 -7.21 9.33
C GLN A 46 -8.53 -7.39 10.71
N LEU A 47 -7.71 -7.59 11.74
CA LEU A 47 -8.09 -7.53 13.13
C LEU A 47 -7.31 -6.39 13.78
N ILE A 48 -8.01 -5.46 14.42
CA ILE A 48 -7.42 -4.40 15.25
C ILE A 48 -7.81 -4.69 16.69
N GLU A 49 -6.84 -4.75 17.59
CA GLU A 49 -7.06 -4.94 19.03
C GLU A 49 -6.40 -3.80 19.81
N GLY A 50 -7.14 -3.15 20.72
CA GLY A 50 -6.63 -2.02 21.52
C GLY A 50 -7.27 -0.68 21.17
N ASP A 51 -6.61 0.41 21.55
CA ASP A 51 -7.08 1.78 21.30
C ASP A 51 -6.41 2.31 20.02
N PRO A 52 -7.16 2.57 18.93
CA PRO A 52 -6.61 3.12 17.70
C PRO A 52 -5.87 4.45 17.88
N PHE A 53 -6.27 5.26 18.88
CA PHE A 53 -5.60 6.52 19.22
C PHE A 53 -4.60 6.39 20.38
N GLY A 54 -4.27 5.15 20.75
CA GLY A 54 -3.35 4.80 21.83
C GLY A 54 -2.35 3.74 21.38
N GLU A 55 -2.34 2.59 22.07
CA GLU A 55 -1.60 1.40 21.66
C GLU A 55 -2.58 0.33 21.15
N HIS A 56 -2.28 -0.21 19.96
CA HIS A 56 -3.08 -1.23 19.31
C HIS A 56 -2.23 -2.20 18.50
N GLU A 57 -2.77 -3.38 18.24
CA GLU A 57 -2.19 -4.39 17.37
C GLU A 57 -3.06 -4.56 16.13
N ILE A 58 -2.44 -4.58 14.95
CA ILE A 58 -3.12 -4.78 13.66
C ILE A 58 -2.62 -6.09 13.07
N THR A 59 -3.50 -7.07 12.90
CA THR A 59 -3.23 -8.33 12.20
C THR A 59 -3.94 -8.36 10.85
N TYR A 60 -3.17 -8.49 9.77
CA TYR A 60 -3.62 -8.73 8.42
C TYR A 60 -3.39 -10.19 8.01
N ARG A 61 -4.41 -10.81 7.42
CA ARG A 61 -4.28 -12.05 6.65
C ARG A 61 -4.74 -11.77 5.23
N ILE A 62 -3.87 -11.97 4.25
CA ILE A 62 -4.12 -11.69 2.83
C ILE A 62 -3.89 -12.99 2.05
N ASN A 63 -4.90 -13.47 1.34
CA ASN A 63 -4.84 -14.68 0.52
C ASN A 63 -5.06 -14.30 -0.95
N TYR A 64 -4.17 -14.75 -1.83
CA TYR A 64 -4.26 -14.52 -3.27
C TYR A 64 -3.67 -15.72 -4.02
N GLY A 65 -4.47 -16.34 -4.88
CA GLY A 65 -4.09 -17.60 -5.53
C GLY A 65 -3.81 -18.71 -4.52
N SER A 66 -2.62 -19.33 -4.60
CA SER A 66 -2.15 -20.33 -3.61
C SER A 66 -1.34 -19.73 -2.46
N GLU A 67 -1.13 -18.41 -2.45
CA GLU A 67 -0.29 -17.73 -1.47
C GLU A 67 -1.13 -17.13 -0.33
N SER A 68 -0.54 -17.10 0.86
CA SER A 68 -1.14 -16.49 2.04
C SER A 68 -0.06 -15.73 2.82
N VAL A 69 -0.33 -14.46 3.08
CA VAL A 69 0.51 -13.56 3.84
C VAL A 69 -0.17 -13.26 5.16
N LEU A 70 0.54 -13.49 6.26
CA LEU A 70 0.13 -13.05 7.60
C LEU A 70 1.09 -11.95 8.05
N ARG A 71 0.55 -10.80 8.41
CA ARG A 71 1.28 -9.68 9.01
C ARG A 71 0.63 -9.31 10.33
N SER A 72 1.40 -9.18 11.40
CA SER A 72 0.95 -8.51 12.62
C SER A 72 1.85 -7.32 12.92
N PHE A 73 1.29 -6.24 13.44
CA PHE A 73 1.99 -5.00 13.76
C PHE A 73 1.55 -4.48 15.11
N LYS A 74 2.51 -4.19 16.00
CA LYS A 74 2.25 -3.38 17.19
C LYS A 74 2.41 -1.91 16.85
N VAL A 75 1.38 -1.13 17.12
CA VAL A 75 1.25 0.24 16.67
C VAL A 75 1.02 1.14 17.89
N LYS A 76 1.66 2.30 17.89
CA LYS A 76 1.42 3.36 18.88
C LYS A 76 1.20 4.68 18.17
N TYR A 77 0.03 5.28 18.40
CA TYR A 77 -0.24 6.65 17.97
C TYR A 77 0.62 7.64 18.77
N LEU A 78 1.31 8.54 18.07
CA LEU A 78 2.20 9.56 18.65
C LEU A 78 1.66 10.99 18.55
N GLY A 79 0.50 11.19 17.92
CA GLY A 79 -0.10 12.51 17.69
C GLY A 79 -0.16 12.89 16.22
N ARG A 80 -0.24 14.20 15.94
CA ARG A 80 -0.32 14.74 14.58
C ARG A 80 0.90 15.58 14.23
N GLU A 81 1.27 15.56 12.96
CA GLU A 81 2.21 16.48 12.33
C GLU A 81 1.52 17.09 11.09
N GLY A 82 1.01 18.32 11.22
CA GLY A 82 0.18 18.93 10.18
C GLY A 82 -1.10 18.13 9.92
N ASP A 83 -1.28 17.71 8.66
CA ASP A 83 -2.38 16.88 8.15
C ASP A 83 -2.07 15.37 8.19
N LYS A 84 -1.06 14.95 8.95
CA LYS A 84 -0.63 13.54 9.06
C LYS A 84 -0.69 13.04 10.50
N HIS A 85 -1.08 11.79 10.65
CA HIS A 85 -1.01 11.01 11.88
C HIS A 85 0.40 10.43 12.01
N ARG A 86 1.04 10.70 13.15
CA ARG A 86 2.37 10.18 13.47
C ARG A 86 2.20 8.89 14.26
N VAL A 87 2.77 7.81 13.75
CA VAL A 87 2.58 6.46 14.29
C VAL A 87 3.92 5.76 14.42
N LEU A 88 4.13 5.05 15.53
CA LEU A 88 5.28 4.19 15.76
C LEU A 88 4.87 2.73 15.61
N ILE A 89 5.49 2.05 14.66
CA ILE A 89 5.37 0.60 14.46
C ILE A 89 6.52 -0.04 15.22
N LYS A 90 6.19 -0.80 16.26
CA LYS A 90 7.16 -1.33 17.23
C LYS A 90 7.63 -2.75 16.92
N GLU A 91 6.80 -3.58 16.31
CA GLU A 91 7.15 -4.96 15.97
C GLU A 91 6.26 -5.42 14.83
N GLY A 92 6.80 -6.19 13.88
CA GLY A 92 5.95 -6.92 12.96
C GLY A 92 6.52 -8.24 12.48
N VAL A 93 5.60 -9.17 12.26
CA VAL A 93 5.88 -10.50 11.71
C VAL A 93 5.55 -10.46 10.23
N SER A 94 6.57 -10.39 9.39
CA SER A 94 6.42 -10.49 7.94
C SER A 94 6.71 -11.93 7.52
N GLY A 95 5.68 -12.75 7.23
CA GLY A 95 5.91 -14.10 6.71
C GLY A 95 5.02 -14.61 5.58
N CYS A 96 5.62 -15.48 4.77
CA CYS A 96 4.98 -16.39 3.82
C CYS A 96 5.41 -17.80 4.26
N GLY A 97 4.49 -18.59 4.84
CA GLY A 97 4.83 -19.86 5.50
C GLY A 97 5.61 -19.69 6.82
N THR A 98 6.75 -20.36 6.99
CA THR A 98 7.54 -20.39 8.25
C THR A 98 8.63 -19.31 8.37
N LYS A 99 8.88 -18.52 7.31
CA LYS A 99 9.88 -17.43 7.35
C LYS A 99 9.23 -16.17 7.90
N THR A 100 9.75 -15.64 9.01
CA THR A 100 9.29 -14.39 9.61
C THR A 100 10.44 -13.38 9.64
N LYS A 101 10.26 -12.21 9.04
CA LYS A 101 11.21 -11.08 9.14
C LYS A 101 10.70 -10.12 10.21
N LYS A 102 11.57 -9.76 11.16
CA LYS A 102 11.27 -8.78 12.20
C LYS A 102 11.30 -7.39 11.57
N ILE A 103 10.25 -6.62 11.78
CA ILE A 103 10.19 -5.21 11.40
C ILE A 103 10.83 -4.41 12.54
N GLU A 104 11.83 -3.60 12.23
CA GLU A 104 12.46 -2.69 13.19
C GLU A 104 11.51 -1.55 13.55
N ASN A 105 11.73 -0.91 14.70
CA ASN A 105 10.94 0.23 15.13
C ASN A 105 10.99 1.32 14.07
N LYS A 106 9.83 1.63 13.46
CA LYS A 106 9.74 2.62 12.41
C LYS A 106 8.64 3.61 12.73
N GLU A 107 8.99 4.88 12.63
CA GLU A 107 8.01 5.96 12.66
C GLU A 107 7.50 6.24 11.25
N VAL A 108 6.18 6.39 11.14
CA VAL A 108 5.49 6.56 9.88
C VAL A 108 4.51 7.71 10.01
N LEU A 109 4.46 8.55 8.98
CA LEU A 109 3.48 9.61 8.83
C LEU A 109 2.37 9.12 7.90
N ILE A 110 1.17 8.94 8.45
CA ILE A 110 -0.02 8.46 7.74
C ILE A 110 -0.92 9.66 7.44
N PRO A 111 -1.13 10.05 6.18
CA PRO A 111 -2.11 11.08 5.81
C PRO A 111 -3.48 10.92 6.49
N ASP A 112 -4.10 12.00 6.98
CA ASP A 112 -5.42 11.96 7.67
C ASP A 112 -6.51 11.28 6.83
N LYS A 113 -6.46 11.45 5.51
CA LYS A 113 -7.36 10.79 4.55
C LYS A 113 -7.32 9.26 4.59
N LEU A 114 -6.21 8.67 5.06
CA LEU A 114 -6.01 7.22 5.19
C LEU A 114 -6.38 6.68 6.59
N TYR A 115 -6.60 7.57 7.55
CA TYR A 115 -7.13 7.21 8.88
C TYR A 115 -8.65 7.01 8.85
N GLN A 116 -9.29 7.53 7.81
CA GLN A 116 -10.67 7.21 7.47
C GLN A 116 -10.63 6.00 6.52
N PRO A 117 -11.40 4.93 6.77
CA PRO A 117 -11.48 3.85 5.80
C PRO A 117 -11.93 4.43 4.47
N TYR A 118 -11.18 4.16 3.40
CA TYR A 118 -11.54 4.56 2.03
C TYR A 118 -13.06 4.41 1.85
N PRO A 119 -13.80 5.44 1.43
CA PRO A 119 -15.26 5.40 1.43
C PRO A 119 -15.73 4.19 0.61
N LEU A 120 -16.16 3.15 1.34
CA LEU A 120 -16.47 1.81 0.81
C LEU A 120 -17.63 1.80 -0.20
N GLN A 121 -18.28 2.93 -0.42
CA GLN A 121 -19.32 3.15 -1.42
C GLN A 121 -19.38 4.65 -1.75
N GLN A 122 -18.47 5.15 -2.60
CA GLN A 122 -18.97 6.07 -3.61
C GLN A 122 -19.18 5.22 -4.86
N LYS A 123 -20.45 4.95 -5.16
CA LYS A 123 -20.86 4.88 -6.56
C LYS A 123 -20.16 6.07 -7.22
N SER A 124 -19.43 5.82 -8.29
CA SER A 124 -19.07 6.88 -9.22
C SER A 124 -20.38 7.54 -9.66
N GLU A 125 -20.76 8.61 -8.98
CA GLU A 125 -21.56 9.64 -9.60
C GLU A 125 -20.68 10.15 -10.73
N GLU A 126 -20.97 9.64 -11.93
CA GLU A 126 -20.56 10.17 -13.22
C GLU A 126 -19.13 10.75 -13.26
N GLY A 127 -18.15 9.86 -13.40
CA GLY A 127 -16.98 10.14 -14.24
C GLY A 127 -15.72 10.70 -13.57
N LYS A 128 -15.60 10.73 -12.24
CA LYS A 128 -14.29 10.94 -11.58
C LYS A 128 -14.14 10.08 -10.34
N ASP A 129 -13.35 9.00 -10.45
CA ASP A 129 -12.73 8.39 -9.27
C ASP A 129 -11.76 9.42 -8.67
N PRO A 130 -11.89 9.81 -7.39
CA PRO A 130 -10.97 10.74 -6.76
C PRO A 130 -9.65 10.00 -6.48
N ASN A 131 -8.75 10.00 -7.47
CA ASN A 131 -7.48 9.28 -7.52
C ASN A 131 -7.56 7.75 -7.40
N PRO A 132 -7.11 6.99 -8.43
CA PRO A 132 -7.00 5.54 -8.34
C PRO A 132 -6.09 5.11 -7.16
N ILE A 133 -6.35 3.96 -6.54
CA ILE A 133 -5.52 3.41 -5.45
C ILE A 133 -4.05 3.27 -5.89
N GLU A 134 -3.84 2.99 -7.17
CA GLU A 134 -2.54 2.93 -7.83
C GLU A 134 -1.83 4.28 -7.83
N CYS A 135 -2.55 5.40 -7.93
CA CYS A 135 -1.99 6.75 -7.81
C CYS A 135 -1.42 6.95 -6.40
N GLU A 136 -2.16 6.59 -5.35
CA GLU A 136 -1.70 6.70 -3.96
C GLU A 136 -0.44 5.86 -3.72
N ILE A 137 -0.43 4.60 -4.18
CA ILE A 137 0.74 3.72 -4.08
C ILE A 137 1.93 4.31 -4.85
N CYS A 138 1.70 4.79 -6.07
CA CYS A 138 2.74 5.38 -6.91
C CYS A 138 3.35 6.65 -6.27
N GLN A 139 2.51 7.55 -5.75
CA GLN A 139 2.97 8.80 -5.16
C GLN A 139 3.85 8.56 -3.93
N VAL A 140 3.62 7.48 -3.19
CA VAL A 140 4.47 7.04 -2.08
C VAL A 140 5.74 6.34 -2.58
N LEU A 141 5.66 5.55 -3.65
CA LEU A 141 6.80 4.84 -4.25
C LEU A 141 7.90 5.78 -4.73
N VAL A 142 7.54 6.84 -5.46
CA VAL A 142 8.49 7.73 -6.12
C VAL A 142 9.53 8.34 -5.18
N PRO A 143 9.17 9.01 -4.06
CA PRO A 143 10.17 9.59 -3.16
C PRO A 143 11.07 8.53 -2.51
N ILE A 144 10.55 7.34 -2.20
CA ILE A 144 11.35 6.25 -1.61
C ILE A 144 12.35 5.71 -2.63
N LEU A 145 11.90 5.41 -3.85
CA LEU A 145 12.77 4.99 -4.96
C LEU A 145 13.85 6.04 -5.25
N CYS A 146 13.46 7.30 -5.28
CA CYS A 146 14.40 8.40 -5.46
C CYS A 146 15.48 8.46 -4.39
N ASN A 147 15.13 8.25 -3.13
CA ASN A 147 16.09 8.19 -2.04
C ASN A 147 17.06 7.00 -2.20
N LEU A 148 16.54 5.81 -2.46
CA LEU A 148 17.39 4.61 -2.64
C LEU A 148 18.35 4.76 -3.82
N LEU A 149 17.86 5.23 -4.96
CA LEU A 149 18.67 5.47 -6.15
C LEU A 149 19.72 6.56 -5.90
N ALA A 150 19.41 7.60 -5.13
CA ALA A 150 20.38 8.62 -4.71
C ALA A 150 21.47 8.03 -3.79
N THR A 151 21.12 7.06 -2.94
CA THR A 151 22.08 6.30 -2.11
C THR A 151 22.83 5.20 -2.88
N LYS A 152 22.72 5.15 -4.21
CA LYS A 152 23.39 4.18 -5.10
C LYS A 152 22.96 2.72 -4.91
N VAL A 153 21.74 2.48 -4.40
CA VAL A 153 21.13 1.15 -4.46
C VAL A 153 20.96 0.77 -5.92
N ALA A 154 21.30 -0.48 -6.26
CA ALA A 154 21.17 -0.96 -7.63
C ALA A 154 19.69 -1.02 -8.02
N SER A 155 19.35 -0.48 -9.20
CA SER A 155 17.97 -0.51 -9.71
C SER A 155 17.39 -1.92 -9.78
N ALA A 156 18.23 -2.94 -9.96
CA ALA A 156 17.84 -4.34 -10.00
C ALA A 156 17.23 -4.88 -8.69
N ILE A 157 17.52 -4.25 -7.54
CA ILE A 157 17.02 -4.66 -6.22
C ILE A 157 16.17 -3.58 -5.55
N ALA A 158 16.07 -2.39 -6.16
CA ALA A 158 15.38 -1.26 -5.55
C ALA A 158 13.91 -1.57 -5.24
N CYS A 159 13.20 -2.27 -6.14
CA CYS A 159 11.81 -2.64 -5.87
C CYS A 159 11.66 -3.69 -4.77
N ASP A 160 12.56 -4.66 -4.71
CA ASP A 160 12.57 -5.65 -3.64
C ASP A 160 12.75 -4.96 -2.27
N GLU A 161 13.69 -4.01 -2.16
CA GLU A 161 13.92 -3.26 -0.92
C GLU A 161 12.69 -2.40 -0.51
N VAL A 162 12.06 -1.75 -1.50
CA VAL A 162 10.94 -0.82 -1.27
C VAL A 162 9.65 -1.54 -0.90
N CYS A 163 9.34 -2.65 -1.58
CA CYS A 163 8.10 -3.38 -1.43
C CYS A 163 8.11 -4.38 -0.26
N GLU A 164 9.29 -4.84 0.18
CA GLU A 164 9.36 -5.79 1.29
C GLU A 164 9.00 -5.16 2.65
N VAL A 165 9.28 -3.86 2.85
CA VAL A 165 9.16 -3.22 4.18
C VAL A 165 8.44 -1.87 4.13
N ASP A 166 8.61 -1.04 3.10
CA ASP A 166 8.48 0.41 3.32
C ASP A 166 7.22 1.06 2.76
N VAL A 167 6.77 0.69 1.56
CA VAL A 167 5.66 1.41 0.90
C VAL A 167 4.32 1.09 1.52
N CYS A 168 3.99 -0.19 1.65
CA CYS A 168 2.64 -0.57 2.04
C CYS A 168 2.33 -0.23 3.50
N ILE A 169 3.35 -0.15 4.35
CA ILE A 169 3.22 0.22 5.76
C ILE A 169 2.64 1.63 5.94
N ILE A 170 2.83 2.55 4.99
CA ILE A 170 2.23 3.90 5.07
C ILE A 170 0.69 3.83 5.04
N PHE A 171 0.14 2.75 4.51
CA PHE A 171 -1.29 2.50 4.42
C PHE A 171 -1.80 1.57 5.53
N ILE A 172 -1.01 1.26 6.57
CA ILE A 172 -1.36 0.24 7.57
C ILE A 172 -2.72 0.46 8.27
N GLU A 173 -3.21 1.69 8.32
CA GLU A 173 -4.53 2.04 8.88
C GLU A 173 -5.67 2.06 7.83
N ASP A 174 -5.34 2.10 6.53
CA ASP A 174 -6.28 1.89 5.43
C ASP A 174 -6.17 0.45 4.91
N PRO A 175 -7.06 -0.46 5.36
CA PRO A 175 -6.88 -1.86 5.09
C PRO A 175 -7.09 -2.25 3.62
N ILE A 176 -7.81 -1.44 2.86
CA ILE A 176 -8.05 -1.68 1.43
C ILE A 176 -6.76 -1.39 0.67
N ILE A 177 -6.21 -0.18 0.86
CA ILE A 177 -4.98 0.22 0.17
C ILE A 177 -3.80 -0.64 0.63
N TYR A 178 -3.72 -0.97 1.93
CA TYR A 178 -2.69 -1.88 2.45
C TYR A 178 -2.71 -3.25 1.77
N ALA A 179 -3.88 -3.87 1.67
CA ALA A 179 -4.02 -5.20 1.09
C ALA A 179 -3.70 -5.21 -0.41
N ILE A 180 -4.15 -4.18 -1.15
CA ILE A 180 -3.86 -4.03 -2.57
C ILE A 180 -2.36 -3.79 -2.78
N CYS A 181 -1.78 -2.83 -2.05
CA CYS A 181 -0.35 -2.55 -2.10
C CYS A 181 0.48 -3.81 -1.84
N SER A 182 0.11 -4.60 -0.82
CA SER A 182 0.83 -5.82 -0.47
C SER A 182 0.89 -6.86 -1.60
N VAL A 183 -0.05 -6.82 -2.56
CA VAL A 183 -0.12 -7.76 -3.69
C VAL A 183 0.37 -7.13 -5.00
N SER A 184 0.30 -5.81 -5.14
CA SER A 184 0.63 -5.10 -6.38
C SER A 184 1.92 -4.28 -6.32
N CYS A 185 2.58 -4.16 -5.16
CA CYS A 185 3.73 -3.25 -5.00
C CYS A 185 4.84 -3.53 -6.02
N ASP A 186 5.28 -4.79 -6.18
CA ASP A 186 6.37 -5.12 -7.12
C ASP A 186 6.03 -4.73 -8.55
N ILE A 187 4.77 -4.93 -8.93
CA ILE A 187 4.27 -4.62 -10.27
C ILE A 187 4.33 -3.11 -10.51
N ILE A 188 3.72 -2.33 -9.61
CA ILE A 188 3.66 -0.87 -9.73
C ILE A 188 5.07 -0.29 -9.62
N CYS A 189 5.88 -0.78 -8.69
CA CYS A 189 7.25 -0.34 -8.49
C CYS A 189 8.10 -0.54 -9.74
N ASN A 190 8.03 -1.72 -10.38
CA ASN A 190 8.80 -1.99 -11.58
C ASN A 190 8.44 -1.02 -12.72
N GLU A 191 7.15 -0.74 -12.93
CA GLU A 191 6.70 0.23 -13.93
C GLU A 191 7.19 1.66 -13.59
N VAL A 192 7.02 2.10 -12.34
CA VAL A 192 7.49 3.41 -11.85
C VAL A 192 9.01 3.55 -12.01
N LEU A 193 9.77 2.53 -11.65
CA LEU A 193 11.22 2.52 -11.78
C LEU A 193 11.65 2.65 -13.24
N GLN A 194 11.00 1.96 -14.18
CA GLN A 194 11.29 2.12 -15.61
C GLN A 194 11.00 3.55 -16.10
N ILE A 195 9.93 4.19 -15.60
CA ILE A 195 9.61 5.59 -15.91
C ILE A 195 10.70 6.52 -15.37
N ILE A 196 11.11 6.35 -14.11
CA ILE A 196 12.20 7.11 -13.48
C ILE A 196 13.49 6.98 -14.29
N LEU A 197 13.87 5.77 -14.68
CA LEU A 197 15.09 5.51 -15.47
C LEU A 197 14.99 6.14 -16.86
N ARG A 198 13.82 6.13 -17.50
CA ARG A 198 13.58 6.73 -18.82
C ARG A 198 13.63 8.25 -18.80
N ILE A 199 13.07 8.88 -17.77
CA ILE A 199 13.11 10.34 -17.57
C ILE A 199 14.52 10.78 -17.14
N GLY A 200 15.26 9.89 -16.49
CA GLY A 200 16.52 10.15 -15.81
C GLY A 200 16.28 10.42 -14.33
N ILE A 201 17.05 9.73 -13.47
CA ILE A 201 16.85 9.71 -12.00
C ILE A 201 16.77 11.13 -11.44
N GLN A 202 17.75 11.98 -11.74
CA GLN A 202 17.81 13.33 -11.20
C GLN A 202 16.59 14.18 -11.62
N THR A 203 16.19 14.09 -12.88
CA THR A 203 15.02 14.80 -13.39
C THR A 203 13.74 14.29 -12.74
N ALA A 204 13.53 12.97 -12.72
CA ALA A 204 12.34 12.33 -12.14
C ALA A 204 12.17 12.66 -10.66
N CYS A 205 13.27 12.65 -9.90
CA CYS A 205 13.24 12.97 -8.47
C CYS A 205 13.06 14.47 -8.18
N THR A 206 13.39 15.34 -9.14
CA THR A 206 13.15 16.79 -9.01
C THR A 206 11.70 17.15 -9.33
N VAL A 207 11.11 16.54 -10.37
CA VAL A 207 9.71 16.80 -10.76
C VAL A 207 8.70 16.13 -9.82
N GLY A 208 9.11 15.09 -9.09
CA GLY A 208 8.34 14.50 -8.00
C GLY A 208 7.29 13.46 -8.41
N GLY A 209 6.59 12.95 -7.40
CA GLY A 209 5.66 11.83 -7.53
C GLY A 209 4.48 12.11 -8.45
N GLU A 210 3.88 13.28 -8.35
CA GLU A 210 2.71 13.67 -9.15
C GLU A 210 2.98 13.52 -10.66
N TYR A 211 4.07 14.15 -11.15
CA TYR A 211 4.45 14.08 -12.56
C TYR A 211 4.84 12.66 -12.99
N VAL A 212 5.64 11.94 -12.19
CA VAL A 212 6.07 10.58 -12.54
C VAL A 212 4.88 9.64 -12.62
N CYS A 213 3.93 9.76 -11.69
CA CYS A 213 2.74 8.92 -11.63
C CYS A 213 1.72 9.26 -12.72
N GLU A 214 1.56 10.54 -13.08
CA GLU A 214 0.79 10.95 -14.25
C GLU A 214 1.40 10.40 -15.54
N LYS A 215 2.74 10.46 -15.69
CA LYS A 215 3.44 9.87 -16.84
C LYS A 215 3.31 8.36 -16.95
N GLY A 216 3.17 7.67 -15.82
CA GLY A 216 2.82 6.25 -15.78
C GLY A 216 1.34 5.95 -15.98
N GLY A 217 0.50 6.99 -16.04
CA GLY A 217 -0.95 6.87 -16.08
C GLY A 217 -1.56 6.32 -14.79
N PHE A 218 -0.82 6.29 -13.68
CA PHE A 218 -1.36 5.89 -12.38
C PHE A 218 -2.27 6.97 -11.79
N CYS A 219 -1.89 8.24 -11.98
CA CYS A 219 -2.68 9.42 -11.63
C CYS A 219 -3.32 10.03 -12.89
N CYS A 220 -4.46 10.69 -12.73
CA CYS A 220 -5.21 11.38 -13.79
C CYS A 220 -5.19 12.89 -13.59
#